data_AF-A0A355QGX2-F1
#
_entry.id   AF-A0A355QGX2-F1
#
_cell.length_a   1.000
_cell.length_b   1.000
_cell.length_c   1.000
_cell.angle_alpha   90.00
_cell.angle_beta   90.00
_cell.angle_gamma   90.00
#
_symmetry.space_group_name_H-M   'P 1'
#
loop_
_entity.id
_entity.type
_entity.pdbx_description
1 polymer ?
#
loop_
_entity_poly.entity_id
_entity_poly.type
_entity_poly.pdbx_seq_one_letter_code
_entity_poly.pdbx_strand_id
1 'polypeptide(L)'
;MPQPAKRPPFELVDFGLGPYVHGRASRRFPVYTRGNSGEVYPEVVFPLSASMSATLAGDPARDAMLVTGIMAAAECDEDADVHMGVFGGYTYLNLSVSRVLAVRTPGATIAETDATFLGSEGVASPHRPQRTDRNLWATLRGIRYGFSMLGGGRLSGIDADRSEVEAWRRSLPDMTTASDDELVALVEDAIAMLGRMFINHLLISGGAGAVLGLLRRVCEKRLGDTQLVLSLLGGLGDVASAEPSWELWDLGRIVAGSSELTANFDAGLEGLEERLRADPAAAPFLGAFDGFLARHGARGPNEWEMACEVW
;
A
#
# COMPACT_ATOMS: atom_id res chain seq x y z
N MET A 1 -45.81 -13.00 4.37
CA MET A 1 -44.54 -12.33 4.00
C MET A 1 -43.50 -12.71 5.02
N PRO A 2 -42.26 -13.09 4.63
CA PRO A 2 -41.21 -13.39 5.58
C PRO A 2 -40.79 -12.11 6.31
N GLN A 3 -40.57 -12.23 7.62
CA GLN A 3 -40.15 -11.14 8.49
C GLN A 3 -38.75 -10.65 8.07
N PRO A 4 -38.46 -9.34 8.04
CA PRO A 4 -37.12 -8.87 7.78
C PRO A 4 -36.18 -9.39 8.87
N ALA A 5 -35.03 -9.92 8.45
CA ALA A 5 -33.99 -10.37 9.37
C ALA A 5 -33.64 -9.22 10.33
N LYS A 6 -33.62 -9.50 11.63
CA LYS A 6 -33.18 -8.53 12.65
C LYS A 6 -31.77 -8.07 12.28
N ARG A 7 -31.61 -6.78 11.97
CA ARG A 7 -30.29 -6.15 11.92
C ARG A 7 -29.66 -6.28 13.31
N PRO A 8 -28.42 -6.77 13.44
CA PRO A 8 -27.73 -6.74 14.71
C PRO A 8 -27.65 -5.28 15.22
N PRO A 9 -27.76 -5.05 16.55
CA PRO A 9 -27.62 -3.72 17.10
C PRO A 9 -26.22 -3.17 16.82
N PHE A 10 -26.13 -1.88 16.55
CA PHE A 10 -24.87 -1.15 16.51
C PHE A 10 -24.28 -1.14 17.92
N GLU A 11 -23.13 -1.80 18.11
CA GLU A 11 -22.44 -1.91 19.39
C GLU A 11 -21.11 -1.17 19.29
N LEU A 12 -20.96 -0.10 20.07
CA LEU A 12 -19.68 0.59 20.25
C LEU A 12 -18.79 -0.29 21.13
N VAL A 13 -17.71 -0.83 20.56
CA VAL A 13 -16.73 -1.64 21.29
C VAL A 13 -15.80 -0.77 22.13
N ASP A 14 -15.57 -1.23 23.36
CA ASP A 14 -14.78 -0.59 24.41
C ASP A 14 -13.33 -0.30 23.97
N PHE A 15 -12.76 0.77 24.52
CA PHE A 15 -11.40 1.22 24.20
C PHE A 15 -10.37 0.14 24.54
N GLY A 16 -9.66 -0.35 23.53
CA GLY A 16 -8.36 -1.00 23.67
C GLY A 16 -8.30 -2.51 23.50
N LEU A 17 -9.41 -3.23 23.28
CA LEU A 17 -9.40 -4.70 23.13
C LEU A 17 -10.41 -5.24 22.09
N GLY A 18 -10.85 -4.41 21.14
CA GLY A 18 -11.72 -4.84 20.05
C GLY A 18 -11.02 -5.66 18.97
N PRO A 19 -11.75 -6.15 17.95
CA PRO A 19 -11.19 -6.90 16.82
C PRO A 19 -10.10 -6.15 16.04
N TYR A 20 -9.99 -4.83 16.21
CA TYR A 20 -8.91 -4.00 15.67
C TYR A 20 -7.55 -4.21 16.38
N VAL A 21 -7.52 -4.82 17.56
CA VAL A 21 -6.28 -5.11 18.31
C VAL A 21 -5.81 -6.56 18.11
N HIS A 22 -6.76 -7.49 17.98
CA HIS A 22 -6.48 -8.92 17.84
C HIS A 22 -7.37 -9.56 16.78
N GLY A 23 -6.87 -9.61 15.56
CA GLY A 23 -7.35 -10.48 14.51
C GLY A 23 -7.20 -11.97 14.86
N ARG A 24 -7.70 -12.84 13.99
CA ARG A 24 -7.63 -14.30 14.16
C ARG A 24 -6.69 -14.92 13.13
N ALA A 25 -5.58 -15.47 13.62
CA ALA A 25 -4.62 -16.16 12.79
C ALA A 25 -5.22 -17.41 12.11
N SER A 26 -4.85 -17.63 10.85
CA SER A 26 -5.21 -18.81 10.08
C SER A 26 -4.56 -20.06 10.66
N ARG A 27 -5.34 -21.14 10.81
CA ARG A 27 -4.82 -22.46 11.22
C ARG A 27 -4.00 -23.10 10.11
N ARG A 28 -4.37 -22.84 8.85
CA ARG A 28 -3.68 -23.37 7.67
C ARG A 28 -2.39 -22.60 7.40
N PHE A 29 -2.42 -21.28 7.55
CA PHE A 29 -1.31 -20.38 7.26
C PHE A 29 -0.86 -19.65 8.55
N PRO A 30 -0.17 -20.33 9.47
CA PRO A 30 0.01 -19.84 10.84
C PRO A 30 1.19 -18.88 11.02
N VAL A 31 2.02 -18.64 10.00
CA VAL A 31 3.23 -17.82 10.14
C VAL A 31 2.98 -16.43 9.57
N TYR A 32 3.11 -15.43 10.43
CA TYR A 32 2.93 -14.02 10.12
C TYR A 32 4.24 -13.26 10.37
N THR A 33 4.48 -12.21 9.59
CA THR A 33 5.68 -11.37 9.69
C THR A 33 5.29 -9.90 9.72
N ARG A 34 6.03 -9.12 10.52
CA ARG A 34 5.99 -7.66 10.48
C ARG A 34 7.21 -7.06 9.75
N GLY A 35 8.16 -7.84 9.25
CA GLY A 35 9.37 -7.30 8.62
C GLY A 35 9.06 -6.19 7.60
N ASN A 36 8.32 -6.52 6.54
CA ASN A 36 7.90 -5.55 5.54
C ASN A 36 6.73 -4.66 6.01
N SER A 37 5.68 -5.22 6.64
CA SER A 37 4.52 -4.40 7.03
C SER A 37 4.82 -3.39 8.13
N GLY A 38 5.86 -3.61 8.94
CA GLY A 38 6.32 -2.68 9.96
C GLY A 38 7.13 -1.51 9.41
N GLU A 39 7.62 -1.59 8.18
CA GLU A 39 8.18 -0.42 7.47
C GLU A 39 7.06 0.51 7.00
N VAL A 40 5.87 -0.05 6.75
CA VAL A 40 4.70 0.65 6.21
C VAL A 40 3.76 1.13 7.33
N TYR A 41 3.53 0.28 8.34
CA TYR A 41 2.77 0.51 9.56
C TYR A 41 3.70 0.29 10.79
N PRO A 42 4.64 1.21 11.06
CA PRO A 42 5.58 1.09 12.17
C PRO A 42 4.91 1.14 13.55
N GLU A 43 3.80 1.87 13.64
CA GLU A 43 3.09 2.12 14.89
C GLU A 43 1.88 1.20 15.07
N VAL A 44 1.25 1.31 16.23
CA VAL A 44 -0.02 0.63 16.50
C VAL A 44 -1.07 1.19 15.54
N VAL A 45 -1.83 0.32 14.89
CA VAL A 45 -2.89 0.68 13.95
C VAL A 45 -4.03 1.35 14.72
N PHE A 46 -4.49 2.50 14.23
CA PHE A 46 -5.54 3.24 14.91
C PHE A 46 -6.90 2.59 14.62
N PRO A 47 -7.89 2.74 15.53
CA PRO A 47 -9.21 2.15 15.35
C PRO A 47 -9.90 2.52 14.03
N LEU A 48 -9.67 3.74 13.52
CA LEU A 48 -10.21 4.18 12.23
C LEU A 48 -9.62 3.37 11.07
N SER A 49 -8.29 3.27 10.97
CA SER A 49 -7.60 2.49 9.93
C SER A 49 -7.96 1.01 9.97
N ALA A 50 -8.11 0.44 11.17
CA ALA A 50 -8.56 -0.95 11.30
C ALA A 50 -10.01 -1.13 10.82
N SER A 51 -10.92 -0.22 11.18
CA SER A 51 -12.32 -0.26 10.75
C SER A 51 -12.45 -0.06 9.24
N MET A 52 -11.71 0.89 8.68
CA MET A 52 -11.65 1.13 7.24
C MET A 52 -11.12 -0.10 6.50
N SER A 53 -10.01 -0.69 6.95
CA SER A 53 -9.44 -1.89 6.34
C SER A 53 -10.41 -3.07 6.36
N ALA A 54 -11.19 -3.24 7.43
CA ALA A 54 -12.22 -4.27 7.51
C ALA A 54 -13.45 -3.98 6.63
N THR A 55 -13.71 -2.71 6.32
CA THR A 55 -14.88 -2.26 5.56
C THR A 55 -14.60 -2.12 4.07
N LEU A 56 -13.33 -1.92 3.66
CA LEU A 56 -12.87 -2.08 2.28
C LEU A 56 -13.51 -3.36 1.73
N ALA A 57 -14.15 -3.26 0.56
CA ALA A 57 -15.08 -4.28 0.08
C ALA A 57 -14.43 -5.68 -0.02
N GLY A 58 -14.49 -6.47 1.06
CA GLY A 58 -13.87 -7.80 1.15
C GLY A 58 -12.41 -7.81 1.65
N ASP A 59 -11.68 -8.86 1.31
CA ASP A 59 -10.21 -8.95 1.48
C ASP A 59 -9.57 -8.71 0.10
N PRO A 60 -9.11 -7.49 -0.21
CA PRO A 60 -8.52 -7.18 -1.51
C PRO A 60 -7.30 -8.05 -1.85
N ALA A 61 -6.56 -8.51 -0.85
CA ALA A 61 -5.41 -9.38 -1.06
C ALA A 61 -5.86 -10.78 -1.48
N ARG A 62 -6.92 -11.31 -0.86
CA ARG A 62 -7.59 -12.52 -1.34
C ARG A 62 -8.05 -12.36 -2.78
N ASP A 63 -8.74 -11.28 -3.10
CA ASP A 63 -9.31 -11.07 -4.42
C ASP A 63 -8.22 -10.95 -5.50
N ALA A 64 -7.12 -10.24 -5.21
CA ALA A 64 -5.94 -10.21 -6.08
C ALA A 64 -5.35 -11.62 -6.31
N MET A 65 -5.19 -12.43 -5.26
CA MET A 65 -4.69 -13.81 -5.39
C MET A 65 -5.62 -14.69 -6.24
N LEU A 66 -6.94 -14.49 -6.12
CA LEU A 66 -7.91 -15.20 -6.95
C LEU A 66 -7.85 -14.79 -8.42
N VAL A 67 -7.62 -13.52 -8.72
CA VAL A 67 -7.43 -13.02 -10.10
C VAL A 67 -6.23 -13.69 -10.76
N THR A 68 -5.10 -13.82 -10.06
CA THR A 68 -3.93 -14.53 -10.60
C THR A 68 -4.19 -16.03 -10.78
N GLY A 69 -5.15 -16.58 -10.03
CA GLY A 69 -5.50 -18.00 -10.00
C GLY A 69 -4.48 -18.90 -9.30
N ILE A 70 -3.44 -18.32 -8.69
CA ILE A 70 -2.40 -19.05 -7.96
C ILE A 70 -2.91 -19.61 -6.62
N MET A 71 -4.06 -19.11 -6.14
CA MET A 71 -4.82 -19.66 -5.02
C MET A 71 -6.28 -19.89 -5.43
N ALA A 72 -6.94 -20.86 -4.78
CA ALA A 72 -8.37 -21.08 -4.93
C ALA A 72 -9.16 -20.50 -3.75
N ALA A 73 -10.39 -20.06 -3.98
CA ALA A 73 -11.25 -19.46 -2.96
C ALA A 73 -11.44 -20.36 -1.73
N ALA A 74 -11.60 -21.67 -1.95
CA ALA A 74 -11.73 -22.66 -0.88
C ALA A 74 -10.47 -22.82 -0.01
N GLU A 75 -9.30 -22.36 -0.48
CA GLU A 75 -8.07 -22.35 0.34
C GLU A 75 -8.02 -21.15 1.29
N CYS A 76 -8.76 -20.09 0.97
CA CYS A 76 -8.89 -18.87 1.76
C CYS A 76 -10.22 -18.84 2.53
N ASP A 77 -11.02 -19.90 2.45
CA ASP A 77 -12.32 -20.02 3.11
C ASP A 77 -12.11 -20.49 4.56
N GLU A 78 -11.52 -19.60 5.34
CA GLU A 78 -11.37 -19.72 6.77
C GLU A 78 -11.91 -18.44 7.39
N ASP A 79 -12.70 -18.58 8.45
CA ASP A 79 -13.01 -17.46 9.33
C ASP A 79 -11.67 -17.13 10.02
N ALA A 80 -10.83 -16.29 9.42
CA ALA A 80 -9.48 -15.91 9.86
C ALA A 80 -8.88 -14.83 8.93
N ASP A 81 -7.86 -14.14 9.41
CA ASP A 81 -7.07 -13.15 8.67
C ASP A 81 -6.04 -13.87 7.77
N VAL A 82 -6.48 -14.36 6.61
CA VAL A 82 -5.65 -15.25 5.78
C VAL A 82 -4.45 -14.54 5.15
N HIS A 83 -4.58 -13.31 4.65
CA HIS A 83 -3.53 -12.65 3.86
C HIS A 83 -2.75 -11.60 4.65
N MET A 84 -3.46 -10.84 5.47
CA MET A 84 -2.94 -9.80 6.35
C MET A 84 -3.82 -9.77 7.60
N GLY A 85 -3.24 -9.49 8.76
CA GLY A 85 -3.98 -9.36 10.00
C GLY A 85 -3.31 -8.39 10.97
N VAL A 86 -4.06 -7.94 11.97
CA VAL A 86 -3.55 -7.09 13.05
C VAL A 86 -3.47 -7.93 14.32
N PHE A 87 -2.29 -8.03 14.93
CA PHE A 87 -2.11 -8.78 16.18
C PHE A 87 -1.38 -7.92 17.22
N GLY A 88 -1.96 -7.79 18.40
CA GLY A 88 -1.43 -6.90 19.44
C GLY A 88 -1.39 -5.45 18.98
N GLY A 89 -2.35 -5.05 18.14
CA GLY A 89 -2.47 -3.69 17.63
C GLY A 89 -1.56 -3.33 16.46
N TYR A 90 -0.78 -4.25 15.87
CA TYR A 90 -0.09 -3.89 14.63
C TYR A 90 -0.10 -4.93 13.53
N THR A 91 0.08 -4.43 12.31
CA THR A 91 -0.10 -5.14 11.04
C THR A 91 0.96 -6.21 10.82
N TYR A 92 0.52 -7.34 10.30
CA TYR A 92 1.34 -8.43 9.82
C TYR A 92 0.87 -8.92 8.46
N LEU A 93 1.82 -9.28 7.61
CA LEU A 93 1.56 -10.06 6.40
C LEU A 93 1.64 -11.55 6.71
N ASN A 94 0.82 -12.35 6.04
CA ASN A 94 0.87 -13.80 6.18
C ASN A 94 2.01 -14.39 5.34
N LEU A 95 3.13 -14.67 6.00
CA LEU A 95 4.31 -15.27 5.38
C LEU A 95 4.02 -16.70 4.88
N SER A 96 3.18 -17.46 5.58
CA SER A 96 2.76 -18.80 5.14
C SER A 96 2.07 -18.77 3.78
N VAL A 97 1.23 -17.77 3.49
CA VAL A 97 0.61 -17.60 2.16
C VAL A 97 1.69 -17.36 1.10
N SER A 98 2.59 -16.39 1.31
CA SER A 98 3.68 -16.09 0.37
C SER A 98 4.56 -17.31 0.08
N ARG A 99 4.84 -18.15 1.08
CA ARG A 99 5.60 -19.39 0.89
C ARG A 99 4.88 -20.40 0.01
N VAL A 100 3.56 -20.52 0.13
CA VAL A 100 2.76 -21.37 -0.78
C VAL A 100 2.80 -20.83 -2.21
N LEU A 101 2.79 -19.51 -2.40
CA LEU A 101 3.00 -18.90 -3.72
C LEU A 101 4.37 -19.28 -4.30
N ALA A 102 5.42 -19.27 -3.47
CA ALA A 102 6.76 -19.69 -3.88
C ALA A 102 6.80 -21.17 -4.30
N VAL A 103 6.16 -22.07 -3.54
CA VAL A 103 6.03 -23.50 -3.90
C VAL A 103 5.35 -23.70 -5.25
N ARG A 104 4.43 -22.80 -5.62
CA ARG A 104 3.65 -22.88 -6.87
C ARG A 104 4.28 -22.13 -8.04
N THR A 105 5.33 -21.36 -7.81
CA THR A 105 5.98 -20.52 -8.83
C THR A 105 7.31 -21.14 -9.27
N PRO A 106 7.44 -21.63 -10.52
CA PRO A 106 8.67 -22.21 -11.01
C PRO A 106 9.87 -21.26 -10.89
N GLY A 107 10.94 -21.73 -10.25
CA GLY A 107 12.17 -20.95 -10.08
C GLY A 107 12.15 -19.92 -8.94
N ALA A 108 11.05 -19.82 -8.19
CA ALA A 108 11.03 -19.13 -6.90
C ALA A 108 11.48 -20.07 -5.78
N THR A 109 12.09 -19.50 -4.74
CA THR A 109 12.42 -20.24 -3.52
C THR A 109 11.76 -19.59 -2.30
N ILE A 110 11.44 -20.41 -1.29
CA ILE A 110 10.91 -19.94 -0.02
C ILE A 110 11.87 -18.96 0.65
N ALA A 111 13.19 -19.20 0.56
CA ALA A 111 14.20 -18.34 1.16
C ALA A 111 14.22 -16.93 0.51
N GLU A 112 14.13 -16.84 -0.81
CA GLU A 112 14.03 -15.55 -1.51
C GLU A 112 12.71 -14.85 -1.14
N THR A 113 11.59 -15.58 -1.08
CA THR A 113 10.31 -15.01 -0.67
C THR A 113 10.31 -14.52 0.78
N ASP A 114 10.91 -15.28 1.70
CA ASP A 114 11.08 -14.87 3.10
C ASP A 114 11.95 -13.61 3.18
N ALA A 115 13.04 -13.55 2.42
CA ALA A 115 13.90 -12.38 2.38
C ALA A 115 13.16 -11.12 1.92
N THR A 116 12.21 -11.24 0.98
CA THR A 116 11.38 -10.11 0.53
C THR A 116 10.44 -9.56 1.62
N PHE A 117 9.84 -10.41 2.45
CA PHE A 117 8.79 -9.99 3.40
C PHE A 117 9.23 -9.89 4.86
N LEU A 118 10.29 -10.60 5.24
CA LEU A 118 10.84 -10.61 6.60
C LEU A 118 12.24 -10.00 6.67
N GLY A 119 13.03 -10.11 5.60
CA GLY A 119 14.45 -9.80 5.60
C GLY A 119 15.32 -11.06 5.59
N SER A 120 16.63 -10.87 5.37
CA SER A 120 17.59 -11.96 5.10
C SER A 120 18.33 -12.47 6.34
N GLU A 121 17.87 -12.11 7.54
CA GLU A 121 18.53 -12.38 8.82
C GLU A 121 18.44 -13.86 9.27
N GLY A 122 17.71 -14.70 8.52
CA GLY A 122 17.59 -16.14 8.82
C GLY A 122 16.76 -16.47 10.05
N VAL A 123 16.00 -15.50 10.58
CA VAL A 123 15.16 -15.64 11.78
C VAL A 123 13.78 -16.25 11.50
N ALA A 124 13.45 -16.48 10.22
CA ALA A 124 12.17 -17.05 9.82
C ALA A 124 12.00 -18.47 10.37
N SER A 125 10.85 -18.76 10.99
CA SER A 125 10.51 -20.14 11.33
C SER A 125 10.49 -21.01 10.07
N PRO A 126 11.11 -22.21 10.07
CA PRO A 126 11.15 -23.06 8.88
C PRO A 126 9.76 -23.37 8.32
N HIS A 127 9.63 -23.36 6.99
CA HIS A 127 8.39 -23.78 6.35
C HIS A 127 8.13 -25.27 6.62
N ARG A 128 6.91 -25.60 7.07
CA ARG A 128 6.44 -26.96 7.25
C ARG A 128 5.54 -27.33 6.06
N PRO A 129 6.01 -28.15 5.11
CA PRO A 129 5.25 -28.47 3.92
C PRO A 129 3.93 -29.16 4.26
N GLN A 130 2.84 -28.69 3.68
CA GLN A 130 1.53 -29.33 3.72
C GLN A 130 1.20 -29.92 2.35
N ARG A 131 0.40 -31.00 2.33
CA ARG A 131 -0.01 -31.64 1.07
C ARG A 131 -0.74 -30.67 0.13
N THR A 132 -1.48 -29.72 0.71
CA THR A 132 -2.29 -28.73 0.01
C THR A 132 -1.48 -27.54 -0.51
N ASP A 133 -0.19 -27.41 -0.16
CA ASP A 133 0.66 -26.34 -0.69
C ASP A 133 0.88 -26.52 -2.19
N ARG A 134 0.90 -27.76 -2.67
CA ARG A 134 0.96 -28.07 -4.10
C ARG A 134 -0.43 -28.15 -4.70
N ASN A 135 -0.65 -27.42 -5.78
CA ASN A 135 -1.88 -27.47 -6.55
C ASN A 135 -1.57 -27.24 -8.04
N LEU A 136 -1.58 -28.32 -8.82
CA LEU A 136 -1.19 -28.27 -10.24
C LEU A 136 -2.02 -27.27 -11.04
N TRP A 137 -3.33 -27.21 -10.81
CA TRP A 137 -4.22 -26.30 -11.52
C TRP A 137 -4.00 -24.84 -11.13
N ALA A 138 -3.73 -24.57 -9.85
CA ALA A 138 -3.39 -23.23 -9.40
C ALA A 138 -2.03 -22.78 -9.95
N THR A 139 -1.03 -23.68 -9.98
CA THR A 139 0.26 -23.44 -10.63
C THR A 139 0.10 -23.12 -12.12
N LEU A 140 -0.67 -23.91 -12.87
CA LEU A 140 -0.90 -23.65 -14.30
C LEU A 140 -1.63 -22.31 -14.54
N ARG A 141 -2.59 -21.95 -13.69
CA ARG A 141 -3.28 -20.65 -13.75
C ARG A 141 -2.33 -19.49 -13.45
N GLY A 142 -1.52 -19.60 -12.39
CA GLY A 142 -0.50 -18.60 -12.05
C GLY A 142 0.55 -18.42 -13.15
N ILE A 143 1.01 -19.52 -13.78
CA ILE A 143 1.92 -19.46 -14.94
C ILE A 143 1.25 -18.73 -16.11
N ARG A 144 0.01 -19.08 -16.45
CA ARG A 144 -0.75 -18.40 -17.52
C ARG A 144 -0.90 -16.91 -17.24
N TYR A 145 -1.16 -16.54 -15.99
CA TYR A 145 -1.24 -15.15 -15.55
C TYR A 145 0.12 -14.44 -15.70
N GLY A 146 1.20 -15.05 -15.22
CA GLY A 146 2.56 -14.52 -15.40
C GLY A 146 2.94 -14.26 -16.87
N PHE A 147 2.55 -15.16 -17.78
CA PHE A 147 2.73 -14.92 -19.22
C PHE A 147 1.91 -13.74 -19.74
N SER A 148 0.70 -13.52 -19.23
CA SER A 148 -0.10 -12.36 -19.61
C SER A 148 0.54 -11.04 -19.17
N MET A 149 1.27 -11.02 -18.05
CA MET A 149 2.02 -9.85 -17.59
C MET A 149 3.22 -9.53 -18.49
N LEU A 150 3.92 -10.57 -18.98
CA LEU A 150 5.03 -10.38 -19.93
C LEU A 150 4.57 -9.96 -21.33
N GLY A 151 3.30 -10.19 -21.66
CA GLY A 151 2.70 -9.89 -22.96
C GLY A 151 2.51 -8.40 -23.28
N GLY A 152 2.89 -7.49 -22.37
CA GLY A 152 2.93 -6.05 -22.65
C GLY A 152 1.55 -5.39 -22.85
N GLY A 153 0.47 -6.03 -22.38
CA GLY A 153 -0.79 -5.32 -22.23
C GLY A 153 -0.54 -4.09 -21.37
N ARG A 154 -0.86 -2.89 -21.86
CA ARG A 154 -0.88 -1.68 -21.03
C ARG A 154 -1.58 -2.05 -19.73
N LEU A 155 -1.04 -1.60 -18.59
CA LEU A 155 -1.68 -1.72 -17.28
C LEU A 155 -2.99 -0.93 -17.34
N SER A 156 -4.01 -1.50 -17.99
CA SER A 156 -5.09 -0.78 -18.66
C SER A 156 -6.11 -0.19 -17.68
N GLY A 157 -5.79 -0.20 -16.39
CA GLY A 157 -6.58 0.39 -15.32
C GLY A 157 -5.92 1.63 -14.71
N ILE A 158 -4.59 1.81 -14.72
CA ILE A 158 -3.95 2.86 -13.90
C ILE A 158 -4.37 4.27 -14.34
N ASP A 159 -4.40 4.54 -15.64
CA ASP A 159 -4.80 5.86 -16.14
C ASP A 159 -6.28 6.15 -15.86
N ALA A 160 -7.12 5.11 -15.89
CA ALA A 160 -8.54 5.21 -15.54
C ALA A 160 -8.72 5.42 -14.03
N ASP A 161 -8.00 4.66 -13.20
CA ASP A 161 -7.98 4.80 -11.75
C ASP A 161 -7.52 6.21 -11.36
N ARG A 162 -6.45 6.72 -11.99
CA ARG A 162 -5.97 8.10 -11.79
C ARG A 162 -7.05 9.12 -12.14
N SER A 163 -7.70 8.96 -13.29
CA SER A 163 -8.77 9.86 -13.73
C SER A 163 -9.98 9.83 -12.79
N GLU A 164 -10.34 8.65 -12.26
CA GLU A 164 -11.41 8.46 -11.27
C GLU A 164 -11.06 9.14 -9.94
N VAL A 165 -9.83 8.95 -9.42
CA VAL A 165 -9.35 9.63 -8.20
C VAL A 165 -9.35 11.14 -8.38
N GLU A 166 -8.86 11.67 -9.51
CA GLU A 166 -8.88 13.11 -9.75
C GLU A 166 -10.30 13.67 -9.82
N ALA A 167 -11.24 12.93 -10.41
CA ALA A 167 -12.64 13.33 -10.44
C ALA A 167 -13.25 13.34 -9.04
N TRP A 168 -12.98 12.30 -8.23
CA TRP A 168 -13.41 12.21 -6.84
C TRP A 168 -12.81 13.34 -5.98
N ARG A 169 -11.53 13.64 -6.16
CA ARG A 169 -10.86 14.78 -5.48
C ARG A 169 -11.51 16.13 -5.83
N ARG A 170 -11.92 16.31 -7.08
CA ARG A 170 -12.63 17.51 -7.54
C ARG A 170 -14.08 17.60 -7.04
N SER A 171 -14.68 16.49 -6.64
CA SER A 171 -16.04 16.45 -6.07
C SER A 171 -16.08 16.58 -4.54
N LEU A 172 -14.92 16.67 -3.88
CA LEU A 172 -14.86 16.82 -2.43
C LEU A 172 -15.58 18.10 -1.98
N PRO A 173 -16.37 18.05 -0.89
CA PRO A 173 -16.95 19.25 -0.31
C PRO A 173 -15.86 20.14 0.29
N ASP A 174 -16.23 21.38 0.61
CA ASP A 174 -15.37 22.25 1.41
C ASP A 174 -15.24 21.67 2.82
N MET A 175 -14.08 21.06 3.09
CA MET A 175 -13.77 20.39 4.36
C MET A 175 -13.84 21.32 5.58
N THR A 176 -13.80 22.65 5.39
CA THR A 176 -13.93 23.61 6.49
C THR A 176 -15.39 23.83 6.93
N THR A 177 -16.35 23.42 6.09
CA THR A 177 -17.79 23.63 6.32
C THR A 177 -18.62 22.36 6.25
N ALA A 178 -18.05 21.26 5.73
CA ALA A 178 -18.71 19.97 5.67
C ALA A 178 -19.10 19.48 7.07
N SER A 179 -20.30 18.91 7.17
CA SER A 179 -20.75 18.22 8.37
C SER A 179 -20.12 16.84 8.51
N ASP A 180 -20.04 16.33 9.74
CA ASP A 180 -19.54 14.98 10.00
C ASP A 180 -20.29 13.90 9.19
N ASP A 181 -21.61 14.04 9.01
CA ASP A 181 -22.42 13.12 8.22
C ASP A 181 -22.02 13.13 6.73
N GLU A 182 -21.71 14.31 6.17
CA GLU A 182 -21.22 14.43 4.79
C GLU A 182 -19.83 13.81 4.62
N LEU A 183 -18.96 13.97 5.62
CA LEU A 183 -17.62 13.36 5.61
C LEU A 183 -17.68 11.84 5.72
N VAL A 184 -18.54 11.30 6.57
CA VAL A 184 -18.74 9.85 6.70
C VAL A 184 -19.30 9.27 5.39
N ALA A 185 -20.33 9.89 4.82
CA ALA A 185 -20.91 9.45 3.55
C ALA A 185 -19.89 9.45 2.41
N LEU A 186 -19.05 10.50 2.35
CA LEU A 186 -17.95 10.58 1.37
C LEU A 186 -16.99 9.40 1.47
N VAL A 187 -16.61 9.02 2.70
CA VAL A 187 -15.72 7.88 2.94
C VAL A 187 -16.39 6.58 2.56
N GLU A 188 -17.65 6.36 3.00
CA GLU A 188 -18.43 5.16 2.68
C GLU A 188 -18.58 4.95 1.18
N ASP A 189 -18.90 6.00 0.42
CA ASP A 189 -19.05 5.96 -1.04
C ASP A 189 -17.72 5.62 -1.74
N ALA A 190 -16.58 6.00 -1.17
CA ALA A 190 -15.26 5.72 -1.71
C ALA A 190 -14.78 4.28 -1.46
N ILE A 191 -15.34 3.54 -0.50
CA ILE A 191 -14.87 2.21 -0.07
C ILE A 191 -14.75 1.22 -1.24
N ALA A 192 -15.77 1.17 -2.10
CA ALA A 192 -15.75 0.27 -3.25
C ALA A 192 -14.69 0.67 -4.28
N MET A 193 -14.47 1.98 -4.48
CA MET A 193 -13.42 2.51 -5.36
C MET A 193 -12.03 2.14 -4.82
N LEU A 194 -11.77 2.46 -3.55
CA LEU A 194 -10.51 2.19 -2.88
C LEU A 194 -10.18 0.68 -2.86
N GLY A 195 -11.18 -0.17 -2.59
CA GLY A 195 -11.01 -1.63 -2.63
C GLY A 195 -10.54 -2.14 -4.00
N ARG A 196 -11.18 -1.68 -5.10
CA ARG A 196 -10.76 -2.05 -6.46
C ARG A 196 -9.35 -1.55 -6.80
N MET A 197 -9.05 -0.30 -6.46
CA MET A 197 -7.73 0.29 -6.72
C MET A 197 -6.63 -0.42 -5.93
N PHE A 198 -6.93 -0.86 -4.71
CA PHE A 198 -5.98 -1.64 -3.91
C PHE A 198 -5.75 -3.05 -4.51
N ILE A 199 -6.78 -3.71 -5.05
CA ILE A 199 -6.61 -4.94 -5.84
C ILE A 199 -5.68 -4.68 -7.03
N ASN A 200 -5.93 -3.63 -7.81
CA ASN A 200 -5.09 -3.26 -8.95
C ASN A 200 -3.64 -3.01 -8.51
N HIS A 201 -3.43 -2.25 -7.43
CA HIS A 201 -2.13 -2.00 -6.83
C HIS A 201 -1.37 -3.30 -6.52
N LEU A 202 -2.02 -4.28 -5.88
CA LEU A 202 -1.41 -5.57 -5.55
C LEU A 202 -1.03 -6.38 -6.80
N LEU A 203 -1.87 -6.37 -7.84
CA LEU A 203 -1.59 -7.06 -9.10
C LEU A 203 -0.41 -6.43 -9.84
N ILE A 204 -0.37 -5.09 -9.91
CA ILE A 204 0.68 -4.34 -10.59
C ILE A 204 2.01 -4.47 -9.86
N SER A 205 2.03 -4.21 -8.55
CA SER A 205 3.27 -4.27 -7.75
C SER A 205 3.81 -5.69 -7.67
N GLY A 206 2.94 -6.69 -7.50
CA GLY A 206 3.31 -8.11 -7.53
C GLY A 206 3.92 -8.51 -8.88
N GLY A 207 3.33 -8.06 -9.99
CA GLY A 207 3.86 -8.27 -11.33
C GLY A 207 5.23 -7.63 -11.56
N ALA A 208 5.37 -6.37 -11.19
CA ALA A 208 6.63 -5.63 -11.27
C ALA A 208 7.74 -6.32 -10.46
N GLY A 209 7.44 -6.76 -9.24
CA GLY A 209 8.35 -7.53 -8.40
C GLY A 209 8.77 -8.87 -9.02
N ALA A 210 7.84 -9.59 -9.64
CA ALA A 210 8.14 -10.86 -10.32
C ALA A 210 9.08 -10.65 -11.53
N VAL A 211 8.83 -9.62 -12.35
CA VAL A 211 9.66 -9.27 -13.51
C VAL A 211 11.05 -8.80 -13.06
N LEU A 212 11.12 -7.98 -12.00
CA LEU A 212 12.38 -7.57 -11.38
C LEU A 212 13.19 -8.78 -10.90
N GLY A 213 12.55 -9.75 -10.24
CA GLY A 213 13.20 -10.98 -9.79
C GLY A 213 13.74 -11.81 -10.95
N LEU A 214 13.01 -11.89 -12.07
CA LEU A 214 13.50 -12.53 -13.29
C LEU A 214 14.72 -11.80 -13.87
N LEU A 215 14.66 -10.48 -13.98
CA LEU A 215 15.76 -9.67 -14.51
C LEU A 215 17.01 -9.82 -13.65
N ARG A 216 16.88 -9.76 -12.32
CA ARG A 216 17.97 -9.98 -11.36
C ARG A 216 18.66 -11.33 -11.59
N ARG A 217 17.89 -12.42 -11.75
CA ARG A 217 18.44 -13.76 -12.04
C ARG A 217 19.15 -13.83 -13.39
N VAL A 218 18.67 -13.12 -14.40
CA VAL A 218 19.35 -13.04 -15.71
C VAL A 218 20.67 -12.31 -15.58
N CYS A 219 20.69 -11.14 -14.92
CA CYS A 219 21.91 -10.38 -14.67
C CYS A 219 22.95 -11.20 -13.89
N GLU A 220 22.54 -11.89 -12.84
CA GLU A 220 23.41 -12.80 -12.08
C GLU A 220 23.91 -13.98 -12.94
N LYS A 221 23.02 -14.79 -13.50
CA LYS A 221 23.39 -16.07 -14.14
C LYS A 221 24.03 -15.91 -15.52
N ARG A 222 23.74 -14.83 -16.23
CA ARG A 222 24.20 -14.63 -17.63
C ARG A 222 25.28 -13.57 -17.73
N LEU A 223 25.29 -12.59 -16.82
CA LEU A 223 26.21 -11.46 -16.88
C LEU A 223 27.18 -11.43 -15.67
N GLY A 224 26.97 -12.29 -14.65
CA GLY A 224 27.83 -12.37 -13.48
C GLY A 224 27.72 -11.16 -12.56
N ASP A 225 26.70 -10.32 -12.72
CA ASP A 225 26.55 -9.08 -11.97
C ASP A 225 25.09 -8.82 -11.60
N THR A 226 24.74 -9.09 -10.35
CA THR A 226 23.39 -8.86 -9.81
C THR A 226 23.05 -7.36 -9.68
N GLN A 227 24.05 -6.46 -9.56
CA GLN A 227 23.83 -5.02 -9.36
C GLN A 227 23.40 -4.32 -10.65
N LEU A 228 23.73 -4.90 -11.81
CA LEU A 228 23.33 -4.36 -13.12
C LEU A 228 21.82 -4.16 -13.24
N VAL A 229 21.01 -4.93 -12.51
CA VAL A 229 19.54 -4.78 -12.49
C VAL A 229 19.13 -3.36 -12.09
N LEU A 230 19.81 -2.73 -11.13
CA LEU A 230 19.49 -1.38 -10.69
C LEU A 230 19.87 -0.35 -11.75
N SER A 231 21.01 -0.53 -12.42
CA SER A 231 21.43 0.34 -13.52
C SER A 231 20.46 0.27 -14.71
N LEU A 232 19.93 -0.91 -15.02
CA LEU A 232 18.93 -1.10 -16.09
C LEU A 232 17.61 -0.41 -15.78
N LEU A 233 17.26 -0.29 -14.50
CA LEU A 233 15.99 0.30 -14.05
C LEU A 233 16.13 1.77 -13.66
N GLY A 234 17.35 2.28 -13.49
CA GLY A 234 17.59 3.66 -13.05
C GLY A 234 17.10 4.74 -14.01
N GLY A 235 16.81 4.38 -15.27
CA GLY A 235 16.23 5.29 -16.26
C GLY A 235 14.71 5.25 -16.36
N LEU A 236 14.01 4.52 -15.48
CA LEU A 236 12.55 4.52 -15.45
C LEU A 236 12.04 5.87 -14.93
N GLY A 237 11.38 6.63 -15.81
CA GLY A 237 10.68 7.87 -15.46
C GLY A 237 9.30 7.63 -14.86
N ASP A 238 8.57 8.71 -14.59
CA ASP A 238 7.17 8.71 -14.15
C ASP A 238 6.91 7.91 -12.85
N VAL A 239 7.91 7.91 -11.96
CA VAL A 239 7.80 7.30 -10.63
C VAL A 239 7.13 8.30 -9.69
N ALA A 240 5.83 8.13 -9.45
CA ALA A 240 5.02 9.04 -8.63
C ALA A 240 5.61 9.31 -7.23
N SER A 241 6.25 8.32 -6.59
CA SER A 241 6.87 8.50 -5.27
C SER A 241 8.13 9.37 -5.29
N ALA A 242 8.75 9.57 -6.45
CA ALA A 242 9.92 10.43 -6.60
C ALA A 242 9.54 11.89 -6.93
N GLU A 243 8.34 12.13 -7.47
CA GLU A 243 7.88 13.47 -7.88
C GLU A 243 7.96 14.51 -6.74
N PRO A 244 7.51 14.24 -5.49
CA PRO A 244 7.59 15.22 -4.42
C PRO A 244 9.02 15.68 -4.11
N SER A 245 10.02 14.80 -4.27
CA SER A 245 11.41 15.13 -3.99
C SER A 245 11.97 16.16 -4.98
N TRP A 246 11.56 16.10 -6.24
CA TRP A 246 11.95 17.07 -7.26
C TRP A 246 11.27 18.42 -7.04
N GLU A 247 9.98 18.43 -6.72
CA GLU A 247 9.27 19.67 -6.42
C GLU A 247 9.79 20.35 -5.14
N LEU A 248 10.12 19.57 -4.09
CA LEU A 248 10.77 20.09 -2.89
C LEU A 248 12.15 20.68 -3.18
N TRP A 249 12.91 20.08 -4.09
CA TRP A 249 14.18 20.64 -4.55
C TRP A 249 13.98 22.01 -5.21
N ASP A 250 13.00 22.12 -6.11
CA ASP A 250 12.68 23.38 -6.79
C ASP A 250 12.21 24.46 -5.81
N LEU A 251 11.38 24.11 -4.82
CA LEU A 251 11.01 24.99 -3.71
C LEU A 251 12.24 25.48 -2.94
N GLY A 252 13.18 24.58 -2.64
CA GLY A 252 14.46 24.94 -2.02
C GLY A 252 15.32 25.87 -2.89
N ARG A 253 15.16 25.84 -4.21
CA ARG A 253 15.84 26.76 -5.13
C ARG A 253 15.21 28.14 -5.15
N ILE A 254 13.89 28.25 -4.97
CA ILE A 254 13.23 29.54 -4.77
C ILE A 254 13.76 30.20 -3.49
N VAL A 255 13.83 29.46 -2.39
CA VAL A 255 14.33 29.99 -1.10
C VAL A 255 15.78 30.46 -1.22
N ALA A 256 16.69 29.65 -1.76
CA ALA A 256 18.09 30.03 -1.89
C ALA A 256 18.34 31.15 -2.92
N GLY A 257 17.38 31.44 -3.80
CA GLY A 257 17.44 32.55 -4.73
C GLY A 257 17.07 33.90 -4.10
N SER A 258 16.57 33.94 -2.87
CA SER A 258 16.17 35.16 -2.15
C SER A 258 16.82 35.22 -0.77
N SER A 259 17.52 36.34 -0.51
CA SER A 259 18.09 36.63 0.81
C SER A 259 17.02 36.77 1.90
N GLU A 260 15.87 37.34 1.54
CA GLU A 260 14.72 37.57 2.42
C GLU A 260 14.08 36.24 2.82
N LEU A 261 13.82 35.34 1.85
CA LEU A 261 13.32 34.00 2.14
C LEU A 261 14.32 33.21 2.98
N THR A 262 15.60 33.22 2.60
CA THR A 262 16.66 32.54 3.36
C THR A 262 16.67 33.00 4.82
N ALA A 263 16.61 34.32 5.07
CA ALA A 263 16.56 34.87 6.42
C ALA A 263 15.31 34.43 7.20
N ASN A 264 14.14 34.33 6.54
CA ASN A 264 12.92 33.84 7.17
C ASN A 264 13.04 32.38 7.63
N PHE A 265 13.64 31.51 6.81
CA PHE A 265 13.88 30.10 7.15
C PHE A 265 15.00 29.92 8.19
N ASP A 266 16.08 30.70 8.11
CA ASP A 266 17.20 30.68 9.07
C ASP A 266 16.77 31.11 10.49
N ALA A 267 15.71 31.91 10.60
CA ALA A 267 15.10 32.28 11.87
C ALA A 267 14.33 31.12 12.55
N GLY A 268 14.21 29.96 11.91
CA GLY A 268 13.55 28.76 12.44
C GLY A 268 12.11 28.56 11.95
N LEU A 269 11.49 27.44 12.30
CA LEU A 269 10.15 27.07 11.79
C LEU A 269 8.99 27.68 12.60
N GLU A 270 9.22 28.05 13.87
CA GLU A 270 8.18 28.65 14.71
C GLU A 270 7.73 30.00 14.11
N GLY A 271 6.43 30.14 13.84
CA GLY A 271 5.85 31.34 13.21
C GLY A 271 6.31 31.62 11.78
N LEU A 272 6.89 30.63 11.09
CA LEU A 272 7.42 30.79 9.73
C LEU A 272 6.32 31.17 8.74
N GLU A 273 5.14 30.56 8.85
CA GLU A 273 4.04 30.81 7.93
C GLU A 273 3.62 32.29 7.97
N GLU A 274 3.44 32.86 9.16
CA GLU A 274 3.07 34.27 9.31
C GLU A 274 4.14 35.20 8.75
N ARG A 275 5.43 34.88 8.97
CA ARG A 275 6.54 35.65 8.41
C ARG A 275 6.55 35.60 6.89
N LEU A 276 6.38 34.42 6.30
CA LEU A 276 6.32 34.27 4.85
C LEU A 276 5.10 35.01 4.28
N ARG A 277 3.93 34.92 4.91
CA ARG A 277 2.72 35.63 4.45
C ARG A 277 2.84 37.16 4.57
N ALA A 278 3.63 37.66 5.51
CA ALA A 278 3.90 39.09 5.67
C ALA A 278 4.99 39.62 4.71
N ASP A 279 5.81 38.75 4.13
CA ASP A 279 6.90 39.10 3.23
C ASP A 279 6.46 39.06 1.76
N PRO A 280 6.39 40.20 1.05
CA PRO A 280 6.03 40.22 -0.37
C PRO A 280 7.00 39.40 -1.25
N ALA A 281 8.26 39.23 -0.85
CA ALA A 281 9.23 38.42 -1.56
C ALA A 281 8.90 36.92 -1.53
N ALA A 282 8.06 36.48 -0.58
CA ALA A 282 7.66 35.09 -0.45
C ALA A 282 6.53 34.68 -1.39
N ALA A 283 5.86 35.61 -2.08
CA ALA A 283 4.70 35.29 -2.91
C ALA A 283 4.95 34.17 -3.96
N PRO A 284 6.11 34.12 -4.67
CA PRO A 284 6.41 33.01 -5.57
C PRO A 284 6.59 31.67 -4.85
N PHE A 285 7.20 31.68 -3.67
CA PHE A 285 7.36 30.47 -2.84
C PHE A 285 6.01 29.96 -2.35
N LEU A 286 5.18 30.84 -1.80
CA LEU A 286 3.85 30.50 -1.29
C LEU A 286 2.97 29.89 -2.39
N GLY A 287 2.92 30.49 -3.58
CA GLY A 287 2.15 29.94 -4.69
C GLY A 287 2.68 28.58 -5.19
N ALA A 288 4.00 28.38 -5.18
CA ALA A 288 4.59 27.08 -5.52
C ALA A 288 4.31 26.03 -4.43
N PHE A 289 4.35 26.42 -3.17
CA PHE A 289 4.09 25.54 -2.02
C PHE A 289 2.61 25.15 -1.94
N ASP A 290 1.68 26.06 -2.17
CA ASP A 290 0.24 25.76 -2.29
C ASP A 290 -0.01 24.74 -3.42
N GLY A 291 0.69 24.89 -4.56
CA GLY A 291 0.62 23.94 -5.66
C GLY A 291 1.19 22.56 -5.30
N PHE A 292 2.28 22.53 -4.53
CA PHE A 292 2.87 21.29 -4.00
C PHE A 292 1.88 20.58 -3.08
N LEU A 293 1.28 21.27 -2.11
CA LEU A 293 0.28 20.69 -1.20
C LEU A 293 -0.98 20.24 -1.95
N ALA A 294 -1.42 20.99 -2.96
CA ALA A 294 -2.55 20.57 -3.79
C ALA A 294 -2.28 19.24 -4.53
N ARG A 295 -1.04 18.95 -4.92
CA ARG A 295 -0.68 17.69 -5.59
C ARG A 295 -0.36 16.57 -4.60
N HIS A 296 0.44 16.89 -3.58
CA HIS A 296 1.14 15.93 -2.72
C HIS A 296 0.78 16.04 -1.24
N GLY A 297 -0.09 16.96 -0.83
CA GLY A 297 -0.46 17.18 0.58
C GLY A 297 -1.19 16.01 1.23
N ALA A 298 -1.68 15.04 0.46
CA ALA A 298 -2.22 13.78 1.02
C ALA A 298 -1.11 12.77 1.44
N ARG A 299 0.17 13.15 1.28
CA ARG A 299 1.33 12.33 1.58
C ARG A 299 1.92 12.73 2.93
N GLY A 300 2.70 11.86 3.53
CA GLY A 300 3.38 12.16 4.79
C GLY A 300 4.14 10.98 5.36
N PRO A 301 4.92 11.19 6.43
CA PRO A 301 5.41 10.08 7.24
C PRO A 301 4.24 9.23 7.73
N ASN A 302 4.38 7.89 7.66
CA ASN A 302 3.34 6.95 8.10
C ASN A 302 1.96 7.14 7.41
N GLU A 303 1.93 7.63 6.16
CA GLU A 303 0.70 7.93 5.39
C GLU A 303 -0.27 6.76 5.18
N TRP A 304 0.14 5.53 5.47
CA TRP A 304 -0.74 4.36 5.44
C TRP A 304 -1.67 4.27 6.65
N GLU A 305 -1.30 4.90 7.76
CA GLU A 305 -2.18 5.14 8.89
C GLU A 305 -3.07 6.35 8.57
N MET A 306 -4.35 6.11 8.31
CA MET A 306 -5.30 7.12 7.82
C MET A 306 -5.51 8.28 8.80
N ALA A 307 -5.16 8.10 10.07
CA ALA A 307 -5.26 9.11 11.10
C ALA A 307 -3.95 9.91 11.32
N CYS A 308 -2.88 9.61 10.59
CA CYS A 308 -1.63 10.36 10.69
C CYS A 308 -1.72 11.73 10.01
N GLU A 309 -0.94 12.68 10.52
CA GLU A 309 -0.77 13.98 9.88
C GLU A 309 -0.10 13.82 8.51
N VAL A 310 -0.64 14.54 7.54
CA VAL A 310 -0.11 14.64 6.18
C VAL A 310 0.50 16.04 5.98
N TRP A 311 1.21 16.25 4.87
CA TRP A 311 1.89 17.51 4.56
C TRP A 311 0.94 18.71 4.38
#